data_AF-A0A559KA83-F1
#
_entry.id   AF-A0A559KA83-F1
#
_cell.length_a   1.000
_cell.length_b   1.000
_cell.length_c   1.000
_cell.angle_alpha   90.00
_cell.angle_beta   90.00
_cell.angle_gamma   90.00
#
_symmetry.space_group_name_H-M   'P 1'
#
loop_
_entity.id
_entity.type
_entity.pdbx_description
1 polymer ?
#
loop_
_entity_poly.entity_id
_entity_poly.type
_entity_poly.pdbx_seq_one_letter_code
_entity_poly.pdbx_strand_id
1 'polypeptide(L)'
;MFSFFLSSSTIEMADELQRFAEEWNASVQPVPEGFLFLPDYLMRIHGIHIEQEERGWRFWREADATTWEDFLLMHLTHRLADNHGLLLEYEAQGTMRLMEPVPHQFATFDLYAERVLAKESGLVRDMKKNWIYTHRKRFVR
;
A
#
# COMPACT_ATOMS: atom_id res chain seq x y z
N MET A 1 -1.06 -2.99 13.78
CA MET A 1 -0.91 -3.37 12.36
C MET A 1 -1.84 -2.48 11.57
N PHE A 2 -1.41 -1.99 10.39
CA PHE A 2 -2.27 -1.18 9.53
C PHE A 2 -2.91 -2.10 8.50
N SER A 3 -4.24 -2.09 8.42
CA SER A 3 -5.00 -2.84 7.44
C SER A 3 -6.06 -1.96 6.78
N PHE A 4 -6.25 -2.18 5.49
CA PHE A 4 -7.32 -1.61 4.69
C PHE A 4 -8.24 -2.73 4.25
N PHE A 5 -9.53 -2.41 4.11
CA PHE A 5 -10.53 -3.35 3.68
C PHE A 5 -11.35 -2.74 2.54
N LEU A 6 -11.58 -3.53 1.50
CA LEU A 6 -12.47 -3.22 0.39
C LEU A 6 -13.67 -4.15 0.46
N SER A 7 -14.85 -3.60 0.74
CA SER A 7 -16.09 -4.36 0.93
C SER A 7 -16.73 -4.78 -0.40
N SER A 8 -16.01 -5.61 -1.17
CA SER A 8 -16.53 -6.23 -2.39
C SER A 8 -15.88 -7.58 -2.64
N SER A 9 -16.69 -8.64 -2.75
CA SER A 9 -16.24 -9.99 -3.09
C SER A 9 -16.23 -10.27 -4.60
N THR A 10 -16.72 -9.35 -5.43
CA THR A 10 -16.84 -9.53 -6.88
C THR A 10 -15.63 -9.01 -7.65
N ILE A 11 -14.60 -8.49 -6.96
CA ILE A 11 -13.37 -8.04 -7.59
C ILE A 11 -12.55 -9.27 -8.02
N GLU A 12 -12.24 -9.36 -9.32
CA GLU A 12 -11.28 -10.31 -9.87
C GLU A 12 -9.85 -9.89 -9.44
N MET A 13 -9.52 -10.18 -8.19
CA MET A 13 -8.33 -9.64 -7.51
C MET A 13 -7.02 -10.07 -8.19
N ALA A 14 -6.97 -11.28 -8.75
CA ALA A 14 -5.80 -11.75 -9.47
C ALA A 14 -5.47 -10.84 -10.68
N ASP A 15 -6.49 -10.46 -11.46
CA ASP A 15 -6.32 -9.60 -12.65
C ASP A 15 -5.96 -8.16 -12.28
N GLU A 16 -6.53 -7.65 -11.19
CA GLU A 16 -6.17 -6.34 -10.64
C GLU A 16 -4.72 -6.31 -10.17
N LEU A 17 -4.31 -7.29 -9.37
CA LEU A 17 -2.95 -7.38 -8.83
C LEU A 17 -1.93 -7.62 -9.94
N GLN A 18 -2.24 -8.43 -10.95
CA GLN A 18 -1.34 -8.68 -12.07
C GLN A 18 -1.08 -7.42 -12.89
N ARG A 19 -2.12 -6.65 -13.23
CA ARG A 19 -1.98 -5.35 -13.91
C ARG A 19 -1.15 -4.37 -13.07
N PHE A 20 -1.39 -4.34 -11.77
CA PHE A 20 -0.66 -3.46 -10.87
C PHE A 20 0.81 -3.90 -10.73
N ALA A 21 1.09 -5.19 -10.74
CA ALA A 21 2.45 -5.74 -10.66
C ALA A 21 3.28 -5.39 -11.90
N GLU A 22 2.69 -5.41 -13.09
CA GLU A 22 3.34 -4.98 -14.32
C GLU A 22 3.74 -3.50 -14.30
N GLU A 23 2.84 -2.64 -13.80
CA GLU A 23 3.10 -1.20 -13.69
C GLU A 23 4.24 -0.88 -12.71
N TRP A 24 4.31 -1.62 -11.61
CA TRP A 24 5.22 -1.34 -10.51
C TRP A 24 6.46 -2.25 -10.46
N ASN A 25 6.68 -3.08 -11.48
CA ASN A 25 7.76 -4.09 -11.50
C ASN A 25 7.77 -4.92 -10.21
N ALA A 26 6.65 -5.60 -9.96
CA ALA A 26 6.46 -6.49 -8.83
C ALA A 26 6.03 -7.88 -9.29
N SER A 27 5.95 -8.81 -8.35
CA SER A 27 5.44 -10.15 -8.56
C SER A 27 4.24 -10.40 -7.65
N VAL A 28 3.28 -11.18 -8.15
CA VAL A 28 2.13 -11.64 -7.36
C VAL A 28 2.28 -13.12 -7.13
N GLN A 29 2.28 -13.53 -5.87
CA GLN A 29 2.33 -14.94 -5.49
C GLN A 29 1.00 -15.33 -4.85
N PRO A 30 0.30 -16.36 -5.38
CA PRO A 30 -0.87 -16.91 -4.70
C PRO A 30 -0.44 -17.60 -3.40
N VAL A 31 -1.22 -17.39 -2.35
CA VAL A 31 -1.08 -18.03 -1.02
C VAL A 31 -2.44 -18.62 -0.61
N PRO A 32 -2.52 -19.53 0.37
CA PRO A 32 -3.78 -20.23 0.68
C PRO A 32 -4.96 -19.29 0.98
N GLU A 33 -4.70 -18.13 1.58
CA GLU A 33 -5.71 -17.16 2.00
C GLU A 33 -5.93 -16.02 0.97
N GLY A 34 -5.20 -16.01 -0.15
CA GLY A 34 -5.30 -14.96 -1.16
C GLY A 34 -3.99 -14.76 -1.94
N PHE A 35 -3.39 -13.58 -1.82
CA PHE A 35 -2.21 -13.19 -2.59
C PHE A 35 -1.17 -12.46 -1.74
N LEU A 36 0.08 -12.59 -2.15
CA LEU A 36 1.19 -11.79 -1.67
C LEU A 36 1.77 -10.99 -2.83
N PHE A 37 1.70 -9.66 -2.71
CA PHE A 37 2.28 -8.72 -3.67
C PHE A 37 3.71 -8.36 -3.23
N LEU A 38 4.69 -8.74 -4.06
CA LEU A 38 6.11 -8.67 -3.77
C LEU A 38 6.82 -7.70 -4.72
N PRO A 39 7.16 -6.49 -4.25
CA PRO A 39 7.93 -5.55 -5.06
C PRO A 39 9.36 -6.02 -5.31
N ASP A 40 9.79 -6.10 -6.57
CA ASP A 40 11.09 -6.70 -6.93
C ASP A 40 12.27 -5.83 -6.48
N TYR A 41 12.12 -4.50 -6.46
CA TYR A 41 13.16 -3.56 -6.04
C TYR A 41 13.45 -3.59 -4.52
N LEU A 42 12.69 -4.36 -3.74
CA LEU A 42 12.97 -4.61 -2.31
C LEU A 42 13.51 -6.01 -2.04
N MET A 43 14.03 -6.69 -3.09
CA MET A 43 14.48 -8.09 -3.01
C MET A 43 13.42 -9.04 -2.46
N ARG A 44 12.13 -8.65 -2.53
CA ARG A 44 10.99 -9.44 -2.04
C ARG A 44 11.09 -9.78 -0.54
N ILE A 45 11.72 -8.91 0.26
CA ILE A 45 11.87 -9.13 1.71
C ILE A 45 10.55 -8.92 2.45
N HIS A 46 9.79 -7.88 2.09
CA HIS A 46 8.45 -7.58 2.61
C HIS A 46 7.47 -7.37 1.46
N GLY A 47 6.19 -7.54 1.74
CA GLY A 47 5.14 -7.48 0.73
C GLY A 47 3.83 -6.89 1.26
N ILE A 48 2.87 -6.77 0.35
CA ILE A 48 1.48 -6.52 0.73
C ILE A 48 0.75 -7.84 0.69
N HIS A 49 0.18 -8.21 1.83
CA HIS A 49 -0.71 -9.37 1.95
C HIS A 49 -2.12 -8.94 1.57
N ILE A 50 -2.75 -9.72 0.72
CA ILE A 50 -4.11 -9.52 0.23
C ILE A 50 -4.90 -10.78 0.55
N GLU A 51 -5.78 -10.71 1.54
CA GLU A 51 -6.55 -11.83 2.06
C GLU A 51 -8.02 -11.70 1.64
N GLN A 52 -8.61 -12.81 1.21
CA GLN A 52 -10.04 -12.85 0.92
C GLN A 52 -10.83 -13.14 2.19
N GLU A 53 -11.81 -12.29 2.49
CA GLU A 53 -12.74 -12.46 3.60
C GLU A 53 -14.19 -12.52 3.10
N GLU A 54 -15.11 -12.95 3.98
CA GLU A 54 -16.53 -13.10 3.64
C GLU A 54 -17.14 -11.83 3.01
N ARG A 55 -16.68 -10.66 3.45
CA ARG A 55 -17.24 -9.36 3.05
C ARG A 55 -16.43 -8.65 1.97
N GLY A 56 -15.29 -9.19 1.52
CA GLY A 56 -14.40 -8.52 0.58
C GLY A 56 -12.93 -8.85 0.78
N TRP A 57 -12.05 -7.86 0.61
CA TRP A 57 -10.60 -8.07 0.58
C TRP A 57 -9.88 -7.22 1.62
N ARG A 58 -9.01 -7.85 2.41
CA ARG A 58 -8.14 -7.18 3.38
C ARG A 58 -6.73 -7.05 2.83
N PHE A 59 -6.15 -5.86 3.03
CA PHE A 59 -4.81 -5.51 2.60
C PHE A 59 -4.00 -5.09 3.81
N TRP A 60 -2.82 -5.67 4.00
CA TRP A 60 -1.93 -5.31 5.10
C TRP A 60 -0.46 -5.59 4.75
N ARG A 61 0.44 -5.12 5.60
CA ARG A 61 1.90 -5.35 5.48
C ARG A 61 2.51 -5.70 6.84
N GLU A 62 3.70 -6.28 6.88
CA GLU A 62 4.37 -6.62 8.13
C GLU A 62 4.75 -5.39 8.96
N ALA A 63 4.89 -5.51 10.28
CA ALA A 63 5.13 -4.36 11.17
C ALA A 63 6.43 -3.60 10.84
N ASP A 64 7.44 -4.30 10.36
CA ASP A 64 8.78 -3.83 9.98
C ASP A 64 8.89 -3.40 8.51
N ALA A 65 7.80 -3.44 7.75
CA ALA A 65 7.78 -2.96 6.38
C ALA A 65 8.22 -1.48 6.29
N THR A 66 8.81 -1.12 5.15
CA THR A 66 9.38 0.21 4.94
C THR A 66 8.32 1.20 4.45
N THR A 67 8.73 2.46 4.35
CA THR A 67 7.91 3.53 3.75
C THR A 67 7.47 3.21 2.33
N TRP A 68 8.20 2.33 1.63
CA TRP A 68 7.83 1.95 0.28
C TRP A 68 6.63 1.01 0.24
N GLU A 69 6.58 -0.01 1.08
CA GLU A 69 5.43 -0.90 1.22
C GLU A 69 4.21 -0.13 1.73
N ASP A 70 4.41 0.82 2.65
CA ASP A 70 3.35 1.74 3.05
C ASP A 70 2.82 2.54 1.84
N PHE A 71 3.72 3.09 1.00
CA PHE A 71 3.32 3.79 -0.22
C PHE A 71 2.52 2.89 -1.16
N LEU A 72 3.02 1.69 -1.46
CA LEU A 72 2.35 0.76 -2.36
C LEU A 72 0.99 0.33 -1.82
N LEU A 73 0.88 0.11 -0.51
CA LEU A 73 -0.37 -0.23 0.15
C LEU A 73 -1.39 0.89 -0.03
N MET A 74 -0.99 2.15 0.21
CA MET A 74 -1.85 3.30 -0.02
C MET A 74 -2.22 3.45 -1.49
N HIS A 75 -1.24 3.33 -2.40
CA HIS A 75 -1.46 3.48 -3.84
C HIS A 75 -2.45 2.43 -4.37
N LEU A 76 -2.21 1.15 -4.05
CA LEU A 76 -3.03 0.02 -4.47
C LEU A 76 -4.47 0.15 -3.94
N THR A 77 -4.63 0.33 -2.63
CA THR A 77 -5.95 0.30 -1.99
C THR A 77 -6.81 1.49 -2.43
N HIS A 78 -6.25 2.70 -2.51
CA HIS A 78 -6.99 3.87 -2.99
C HIS A 78 -7.34 3.78 -4.47
N ARG A 79 -6.47 3.21 -5.31
CA ARG A 79 -6.76 3.02 -6.73
C ARG A 79 -7.83 1.96 -6.96
N LEU A 80 -7.76 0.82 -6.26
CA LEU A 80 -8.77 -0.23 -6.38
C LEU A 80 -10.13 0.25 -5.88
N ALA A 81 -10.17 0.95 -4.74
CA ALA A 81 -11.40 1.54 -4.25
C ALA A 81 -12.02 2.52 -5.27
N ASP A 82 -11.23 3.42 -5.85
CA ASP A 82 -11.70 4.38 -6.86
C ASP A 82 -12.22 3.68 -8.13
N ASN A 83 -11.45 2.73 -8.67
CA ASN A 83 -11.80 1.98 -9.88
C ASN A 83 -13.13 1.22 -9.74
N HIS A 84 -13.43 0.74 -8.53
CA HIS A 84 -14.62 -0.07 -8.25
C HIS A 84 -15.74 0.73 -7.57
N GLY A 85 -15.57 2.05 -7.37
CA GLY A 85 -16.57 2.90 -6.72
C GLY A 85 -16.86 2.52 -5.26
N LEU A 86 -15.83 2.07 -4.53
CA LEU A 86 -15.92 1.58 -3.15
C LEU A 86 -15.35 2.60 -2.16
N LEU A 87 -15.82 2.51 -0.91
CA LEU A 87 -15.17 3.16 0.23
C LEU A 87 -14.05 2.28 0.78
N LEU A 88 -13.04 2.93 1.35
CA LEU A 88 -11.99 2.24 2.11
C LEU A 88 -12.39 2.15 3.58
N GLU A 89 -12.30 0.94 4.09
CA GLU A 89 -12.43 0.64 5.51
C GLU A 89 -11.02 0.54 6.12
N TYR A 90 -10.66 1.49 6.98
CA TYR A 90 -9.36 1.53 7.64
C TYR A 90 -9.48 1.10 9.10
N GLU A 91 -8.71 0.09 9.48
CA GLU A 91 -8.63 -0.37 10.87
C GLU A 91 -7.42 0.24 11.57
N ALA A 92 -7.68 1.00 12.64
CA ALA A 92 -6.62 1.45 13.54
C ALA A 92 -7.06 1.33 15.00
N GLN A 93 -6.22 0.68 15.80
CA GLN A 93 -6.42 0.54 17.25
C GLN A 93 -7.79 -0.07 17.61
N GLY A 94 -8.26 -1.03 16.81
CA GLY A 94 -9.56 -1.70 17.00
C GLY A 94 -10.78 -0.85 16.61
N THR A 95 -10.58 0.32 15.98
CA THR A 95 -11.66 1.15 15.45
C THR A 95 -11.62 1.15 13.93
N MET A 96 -12.76 0.84 13.31
CA MET A 96 -12.97 0.94 11.87
C MET A 96 -13.38 2.36 11.49
N ARG A 97 -12.75 2.91 10.45
CA ARG A 97 -13.09 4.21 9.87
C ARG A 97 -13.32 4.07 8.38
N LEU A 98 -14.42 4.64 7.89
CA LEU A 98 -14.68 4.76 6.46
C LEU A 98 -13.99 6.00 5.91
N MET A 99 -13.40 5.87 4.72
CA MET A 99 -12.81 6.98 3.99
C MET A 99 -13.08 6.88 2.49
N GLU A 100 -13.26 8.03 1.85
CA GLU A 100 -13.30 8.14 0.40
C GLU A 100 -11.92 7.85 -0.21
N PRO A 101 -11.83 7.17 -1.36
CA PRO A 101 -10.58 6.99 -2.05
C PRO A 101 -10.03 8.31 -2.59
N VAL A 102 -8.70 8.48 -2.53
CA VAL A 102 -8.00 9.68 -3.02
C VAL A 102 -6.76 9.28 -3.82
N PRO A 103 -6.91 8.50 -4.92
CA PRO A 103 -5.78 7.91 -5.64
C PRO A 103 -4.77 8.95 -6.15
N HIS A 104 -5.24 10.14 -6.53
CA HIS A 104 -4.39 11.25 -6.96
C HIS A 104 -3.38 11.71 -5.89
N GLN A 105 -3.68 11.52 -4.60
CA GLN A 105 -2.80 11.89 -3.49
C GLN A 105 -1.71 10.86 -3.24
N PHE A 106 -1.85 9.67 -3.83
CA PHE A 106 -0.93 8.54 -3.71
C PHE A 106 -0.46 8.07 -5.08
N ALA A 107 -0.55 8.91 -6.12
CA ALA A 107 -0.19 8.53 -7.48
C ALA A 107 1.31 8.25 -7.67
N THR A 108 2.16 8.85 -6.82
CA THR A 108 3.61 8.66 -6.85
C THR A 108 4.18 8.57 -5.44
N PHE A 109 5.34 7.94 -5.31
CA PHE A 109 6.07 7.88 -4.04
C PHE A 109 6.41 9.26 -3.49
N ASP A 110 6.75 10.21 -4.36
CA ASP A 110 7.09 11.57 -3.93
C ASP A 110 5.88 12.30 -3.32
N LEU A 111 4.68 12.14 -3.91
CA LEU A 111 3.44 12.68 -3.32
C LEU A 111 3.12 12.05 -1.96
N TYR A 112 3.34 10.74 -1.82
CA TYR A 112 3.20 10.06 -0.54
C TYR A 112 4.19 10.58 0.50
N ALA A 113 5.47 10.69 0.13
CA ALA A 113 6.51 11.21 1.01
C ALA A 113 6.20 12.65 1.46
N GLU A 114 5.74 13.52 0.56
CA GLU A 114 5.30 14.87 0.91
C GLU A 114 4.17 14.86 1.93
N ARG A 115 3.19 13.96 1.79
CA ARG A 115 2.08 13.82 2.74
C ARG A 115 2.53 13.35 4.11
N VAL A 116 3.43 12.37 4.18
CA VAL A 116 4.04 11.89 5.43
C VAL A 116 4.79 13.03 6.13
N LEU A 117 5.47 13.86 5.34
CA LEU A 117 6.25 15.00 5.85
C LEU A 117 5.39 16.24 6.15
N ALA A 118 4.15 16.34 5.65
CA ALA A 118 3.32 17.53 5.79
C ALA A 118 2.92 17.87 7.23
N LYS A 119 2.89 16.86 8.11
CA LYS A 119 2.61 17.05 9.55
C LYS A 119 3.87 17.34 10.37
N GLU A 120 5.04 17.31 9.75
CA GLU A 120 6.34 17.45 10.39
C GLU A 120 6.95 18.82 10.05
N SER A 121 7.69 19.42 10.99
CA SER A 121 8.33 20.72 10.77
C SER A 121 9.77 20.76 11.29
N GLY A 122 10.56 21.68 10.73
CA GLY A 122 11.95 21.89 11.13
C GLY A 122 12.85 20.66 10.95
N LEU A 123 13.78 20.47 11.89
CA LEU A 123 14.81 19.43 11.84
C LEU A 123 14.25 18.01 11.70
N VAL A 124 13.08 17.73 12.30
CA VAL A 124 12.44 16.40 12.26
C VAL A 124 11.98 16.06 10.83
N ARG A 125 11.44 17.05 10.12
CA ARG A 125 11.07 16.90 8.71
C ARG A 125 12.29 16.60 7.85
N ASP A 126 13.40 17.32 8.05
CA ASP A 126 14.62 17.11 7.27
C ASP A 126 15.26 15.75 7.55
N MET A 127 15.26 15.30 8.81
CA MET A 127 15.71 13.95 9.18
C MET A 127 14.84 12.87 8.55
N LYS A 128 13.51 12.98 8.65
CA LYS A 128 12.57 12.03 8.03
C LYS A 128 12.70 12.02 6.52
N LYS A 129 12.83 13.18 5.89
CA LYS A 129 13.06 13.31 4.45
C LYS A 129 14.36 12.59 4.05
N ASN A 130 15.47 12.88 4.73
CA ASN A 130 16.74 12.22 4.47
C ASN A 130 16.65 10.70 4.68
N TRP A 131 15.94 10.24 5.70
CA TRP A 131 15.72 8.81 5.93
C TRP A 131 14.92 8.18 4.78
N ILE A 132 13.77 8.74 4.41
CA ILE A 132 12.91 8.28 3.29
C ILE A 132 13.71 8.19 1.98
N TYR A 133 14.47 9.23 1.64
CA TYR A 133 15.22 9.29 0.37
C TYR A 133 16.56 8.53 0.39
N THR A 134 17.19 8.34 1.55
CA THR A 134 18.39 7.49 1.65
C THR A 134 18.04 6.01 1.47
N HIS A 135 16.90 5.60 2.01
CA HIS A 135 16.34 4.26 1.79
C HIS A 135 15.72 4.10 0.39
N ARG A 136 15.58 5.17 -0.40
CA ARG A 136 15.34 5.07 -1.85
C ARG A 136 16.62 4.78 -2.63
N LYS A 137 17.75 5.41 -2.26
CA LYS A 137 19.03 5.32 -2.99
C LYS A 137 19.86 4.05 -2.71
N ARG A 138 19.68 3.39 -1.57
CA ARG A 138 20.39 2.12 -1.30
C ARG A 138 19.99 0.97 -2.24
N PHE A 139 18.92 1.13 -3.01
CA PHE A 139 18.31 0.07 -3.83
C PHE A 139 18.36 0.36 -5.34
N VAL A 140 18.97 1.48 -5.75
CA VAL A 140 19.38 1.71 -7.14
C VAL A 140 20.89 1.46 -7.21
N ARG A 141 21.28 0.20 -7.39
CA ARG A 141 22.66 -0.17 -7.69
C ARG A 141 22.68 -1.24 -8.77
#